data_AF-A0A6S7DRW5-F1
#
_entry.id   AF-A0A6S7DRW5-F1
#
_cell.length_a   1.000
_cell.length_b   1.000
_cell.length_c   1.000
_cell.angle_alpha   90.00
_cell.angle_beta   90.00
_cell.angle_gamma   90.00
#
_symmetry.space_group_name_H-M   'P 1'
#
loop_
_entity.id
_entity.type
_entity.pdbx_description
1 polymer ?
#
loop_
_entity_poly.entity_id
_entity_poly.type
_entity_poly.pdbx_seq_one_letter_code
_entity_poly.pdbx_strand_id
1 'polypeptide(L)'
;MQAAFLPASSGWQWVRDGFRLFRKQPLAMYTWALVNSLLVIFAFAAQIVGPILFIALMPSVTLMSLAACKHVEADRVMLPSMWAKPLKQPGVFRKLFLMGLLYAAVSLAAGLATFLPFSAAFSEGMRIASIENSMEPVLMALRAPLIIFTILYIVIAALFWYAPVLVAWHGLRLTQALFFSGIACWRNKWAFLVYAATWVLIALFLDLCSGLLVALGLSPQLASTLQIPFTIAAAGVFYCSFYPSYTSVFGINSPSPNLDNGHGAQA
;
A
#
# COMPACT_ATOMS: atom_id res chain seq x y z
N MET A 1 10.89 -16.08 12.73
CA MET A 1 9.49 -15.60 12.90
C MET A 1 8.57 -16.56 12.16
N GLN A 2 7.50 -17.00 12.78
CA GLN A 2 6.53 -17.92 12.15
C GLN A 2 5.27 -17.14 11.76
N ALA A 3 4.87 -17.24 10.49
CA ALA A 3 3.62 -16.65 10.03
C ALA A 3 2.45 -17.63 10.24
N ALA A 4 1.38 -17.14 10.85
CA ALA A 4 0.13 -17.87 11.02
C ALA A 4 -0.49 -18.22 9.66
N PHE A 5 -1.33 -19.25 9.66
CA PHE A 5 -2.21 -19.56 8.54
C PHE A 5 -3.62 -19.11 8.92
N LEU A 6 -4.14 -18.10 8.23
CA LEU A 6 -5.41 -17.46 8.54
C LEU A 6 -6.50 -17.85 7.52
N PRO A 7 -7.77 -17.89 7.94
CA PRO A 7 -8.89 -18.10 7.02
C PRO A 7 -9.03 -16.93 6.05
N ALA A 8 -9.66 -17.17 4.90
CA ALA A 8 -9.89 -16.13 3.88
C ALA A 8 -10.69 -14.93 4.44
N SER A 9 -11.59 -15.17 5.40
CA SER A 9 -12.37 -14.13 6.09
C SER A 9 -11.51 -13.09 6.81
N SER A 10 -10.25 -13.41 7.15
CA SER A 10 -9.33 -12.45 7.77
C SER A 10 -9.07 -11.23 6.89
N GLY A 11 -9.13 -11.36 5.56
CA GLY A 11 -9.00 -10.22 4.65
C GLY A 11 -10.04 -9.12 4.91
N TRP A 12 -11.31 -9.50 5.05
CA TRP A 12 -12.39 -8.57 5.43
C TRP A 12 -12.20 -8.04 6.86
N GLN A 13 -11.80 -8.91 7.79
CA GLN A 13 -11.56 -8.52 9.19
C GLN A 13 -10.48 -7.43 9.30
N TRP A 14 -9.40 -7.50 8.52
CA TRP A 14 -8.36 -6.46 8.50
C TRP A 14 -8.91 -5.09 8.10
N VAL A 15 -9.81 -5.02 7.12
CA VAL A 15 -10.47 -3.77 6.71
C VAL A 15 -11.39 -3.25 7.82
N ARG A 16 -12.22 -4.13 8.39
CA ARG A 16 -13.12 -3.77 9.50
C ARG A 16 -12.36 -3.26 10.73
N ASP A 17 -11.28 -3.94 11.09
CA ASP A 17 -10.46 -3.58 12.25
C ASP A 17 -9.64 -2.31 11.96
N GLY A 18 -9.21 -2.11 10.71
CA GLY A 18 -8.66 -0.83 10.23
C GLY A 18 -9.66 0.32 10.36
N PHE A 19 -10.93 0.10 10.02
CA PHE A 19 -11.99 1.10 10.21
C PHE A 19 -12.25 1.39 11.68
N ARG A 20 -12.19 0.37 12.55
CA ARG A 20 -12.27 0.54 14.01
C ARG A 20 -11.13 1.43 14.52
N LEU A 21 -9.89 1.21 14.08
CA LEU A 21 -8.73 2.05 14.44
C LEU A 21 -8.88 3.47 13.91
N PHE A 22 -9.30 3.64 12.66
CA PHE A 22 -9.60 4.95 12.08
C PHE A 22 -10.61 5.73 12.93
N ARG A 23 -11.68 5.08 13.38
CA ARG A 23 -12.71 5.71 14.23
C ARG A 23 -12.23 6.13 15.61
N LYS A 24 -11.15 5.54 16.15
CA LYS A 24 -10.58 5.98 17.43
C LYS A 24 -9.95 7.37 17.31
N GLN A 25 -9.29 7.68 16.19
CA GLN A 25 -8.66 9.00 15.94
C GLN A 25 -8.79 9.43 14.47
N PRO A 26 -10.03 9.76 14.02
CA PRO A 26 -10.32 9.99 12.61
C PRO A 26 -9.55 11.18 12.04
N LEU A 27 -9.40 12.27 12.80
CA LEU A 27 -8.68 13.45 12.33
C LEU A 27 -7.19 13.17 12.09
N ALA A 28 -6.54 12.40 12.98
CA ALA A 28 -5.13 12.06 12.84
C ALA A 28 -4.89 11.16 11.61
N MET A 29 -5.72 10.13 11.43
CA MET A 29 -5.58 9.18 10.32
C MET A 29 -6.01 9.79 8.99
N TYR A 30 -7.03 10.65 8.98
CA TYR A 30 -7.43 11.42 7.80
C TYR A 30 -6.34 12.39 7.37
N THR A 31 -5.75 13.13 8.32
CA THR A 31 -4.64 14.06 8.03
C THR A 31 -3.43 13.30 7.48
N TRP A 32 -3.13 12.12 8.03
CA TRP A 32 -2.07 11.26 7.51
C TRP A 32 -2.34 10.80 6.07
N ALA A 33 -3.57 10.37 5.78
CA ALA A 33 -3.96 9.99 4.42
C ALA A 33 -3.92 11.18 3.45
N LEU A 34 -4.32 12.36 3.89
CA LEU A 34 -4.23 13.60 3.12
C LEU A 34 -2.78 13.95 2.81
N VAL A 35 -1.88 13.91 3.81
CA VAL A 35 -0.44 14.18 3.61
C VAL A 35 0.15 13.20 2.60
N ASN A 36 -0.19 11.90 2.69
CA ASN A 36 0.27 10.92 1.71
C ASN A 36 -0.31 11.17 0.31
N SER A 37 -1.57 11.57 0.21
CA SER A 37 -2.21 11.93 -1.06
C SER A 37 -1.53 13.13 -1.71
N LEU A 38 -1.19 14.16 -0.93
CA LEU A 38 -0.43 15.31 -1.41
C LEU A 38 0.99 14.91 -1.83
N LEU A 39 1.66 14.04 -1.07
CA LEU A 39 2.98 13.51 -1.43
C LEU A 39 2.95 12.79 -2.80
N VAL A 40 1.91 12.01 -3.09
CA VAL A 40 1.70 11.41 -4.42
C VAL A 40 1.60 12.50 -5.48
N ILE A 41 0.75 13.50 -5.28
CA ILE A 41 0.55 14.59 -6.25
C ILE A 41 1.87 15.32 -6.54
N PHE A 42 2.61 15.71 -5.49
CA PHE A 42 3.91 16.37 -5.65
C PHE A 42 4.96 15.47 -6.31
N ALA A 43 4.94 14.16 -6.01
CA ALA A 43 5.82 13.20 -6.66
C ALA A 43 5.57 13.15 -8.17
N PHE A 44 4.31 13.03 -8.61
CA PHE A 44 4.00 13.03 -10.04
C PHE A 44 4.26 14.38 -10.71
N ALA A 45 4.08 15.50 -10.01
CA ALA A 45 4.45 16.82 -10.52
C ALA A 45 5.96 16.96 -10.81
N ALA A 46 6.81 16.26 -10.06
CA ALA A 46 8.26 16.20 -10.27
C ALA A 46 8.71 15.17 -11.35
N GLN A 47 7.80 14.78 -12.24
CA GLN A 47 8.04 13.94 -13.42
C GLN A 47 8.72 12.60 -13.11
N ILE A 48 9.99 12.40 -13.50
CA ILE A 48 10.66 11.09 -13.40
C ILE A 48 11.23 10.87 -11.99
N VAL A 49 11.78 11.92 -11.37
CA VAL A 49 12.49 11.80 -10.08
C VAL A 49 11.50 11.62 -8.93
N GLY A 50 10.36 12.31 -8.98
CA GLY A 50 9.40 12.29 -7.89
C GLY A 50 8.79 10.92 -7.60
N PRO A 51 8.29 10.15 -8.59
CA PRO A 51 7.73 8.82 -8.36
C PRO A 51 8.75 7.84 -7.78
N ILE A 52 10.00 7.88 -8.25
CA ILE A 52 11.09 7.04 -7.72
C ILE A 52 11.33 7.38 -6.24
N LEU A 53 11.42 8.67 -5.90
CA LEU A 53 11.61 9.11 -4.52
C LEU A 53 10.42 8.72 -3.63
N PHE A 54 9.20 8.86 -4.13
CA PHE A 54 7.98 8.46 -3.40
C PHE A 54 7.98 6.97 -3.11
N ILE A 55 8.29 6.13 -4.11
CA ILE A 55 8.41 4.68 -3.94
C ILE A 55 9.52 4.35 -2.93
N ALA A 56 10.65 5.06 -2.97
CA ALA A 56 11.74 4.88 -2.02
C ALA A 56 11.33 5.20 -0.57
N LEU A 57 10.36 6.09 -0.37
CA LEU A 57 9.83 6.48 0.94
C LEU A 57 8.66 5.60 1.42
N MET A 58 8.07 4.77 0.56
CA MET A 58 6.94 3.89 0.92
C MET A 58 7.19 2.97 2.13
N PRO A 59 8.38 2.35 2.30
CA PRO A 59 8.67 1.59 3.51
C PRO A 59 8.60 2.42 4.79
N SER A 60 9.04 3.67 4.73
CA SER A 60 8.98 4.62 5.85
C SER A 60 7.54 5.00 6.16
N VAL A 61 6.74 5.30 5.13
CA VAL A 61 5.28 5.56 5.26
C VAL A 61 4.56 4.37 5.89
N THR A 62 4.90 3.16 5.47
CA THR A 62 4.34 1.91 6.01
C THR A 62 4.67 1.77 7.49
N LEU A 63 5.94 1.95 7.88
CA LEU A 63 6.35 1.89 9.28
C LEU A 63 5.66 2.96 10.14
N MET A 64 5.57 4.20 9.66
CA MET A 64 4.89 5.30 10.35
C MET A 64 3.40 4.99 10.57
N SER A 65 2.74 4.45 9.55
CA SER A 65 1.33 4.02 9.63
C SER A 65 1.13 2.94 10.68
N LEU A 66 1.98 1.89 10.66
CA LEU A 66 1.94 0.80 11.64
C LEU A 66 2.20 1.28 13.07
N ALA A 67 3.18 2.16 13.26
CA ALA A 67 3.50 2.71 14.58
C ALA A 67 2.38 3.62 15.11
N ALA A 68 1.77 4.42 14.25
CA ALA A 68 0.61 5.24 14.62
C ALA A 68 -0.58 4.35 15.02
N CYS A 69 -0.87 3.30 14.25
CA CYS A 69 -1.95 2.37 14.56
C CYS A 69 -1.72 1.59 15.86
N LYS A 70 -0.47 1.16 16.12
CA LYS A 70 -0.06 0.58 17.41
C LYS A 70 -0.33 1.53 18.58
N HIS A 71 -0.08 2.83 18.38
CA HIS A 71 -0.30 3.86 19.39
C HIS A 71 -1.80 4.11 19.64
N VAL A 72 -2.59 4.20 18.56
CA VAL A 72 -4.05 4.36 18.59
C VAL A 72 -4.75 3.14 19.18
N GLU A 73 -4.26 1.93 18.87
CA GLU A 73 -4.79 0.70 19.46
C GLU A 73 -4.67 0.73 20.98
N ALA A 74 -3.52 1.18 21.50
CA ALA A 74 -3.24 1.36 22.93
C ALA A 74 -3.97 2.56 23.58
N ASP A 75 -4.98 3.13 22.91
CA ASP A 75 -5.81 4.25 23.38
C ASP A 75 -5.01 5.52 23.73
N ARG A 76 -3.87 5.74 23.05
CA ARG A 76 -3.03 6.93 23.23
C ARG A 76 -3.19 7.90 22.07
N VAL A 77 -3.24 9.21 22.38
CA VAL A 77 -3.44 10.29 21.39
C VAL A 77 -2.22 10.46 20.49
N MET A 78 -2.43 10.39 19.18
CA MET A 78 -1.37 10.56 18.19
C MET A 78 -1.08 12.05 17.96
N LEU A 79 0.04 12.52 18.53
CA LEU A 79 0.50 13.90 18.35
C LEU A 79 1.34 14.07 17.06
N PRO A 80 1.34 15.24 16.42
CA PRO A 80 2.15 15.51 15.21
C PRO A 80 3.64 15.17 15.38
N SER A 81 4.22 15.45 16.54
CA SER A 81 5.64 15.18 16.85
C SER A 81 5.98 13.69 16.91
N MET A 82 4.97 12.80 16.96
CA MET A 82 5.16 11.36 17.11
C MET A 82 5.32 10.62 15.79
N TRP A 83 4.81 11.17 14.68
CA TRP A 83 4.81 10.49 13.38
C TRP A 83 6.21 10.10 12.91
N ALA A 84 7.20 10.99 13.08
CA ALA A 84 8.58 10.73 12.66
C ALA A 84 9.41 9.94 13.68
N LYS A 85 8.91 9.71 14.91
CA LYS A 85 9.67 9.01 15.97
C LYS A 85 10.18 7.62 15.55
N PRO A 86 9.40 6.76 14.86
CA PRO A 86 9.88 5.44 14.44
C PRO A 86 11.09 5.50 13.51
N LEU A 87 11.24 6.58 12.73
CA LEU A 87 12.33 6.75 11.77
C LEU A 87 13.61 7.30 12.41
N LYS A 88 13.51 7.93 13.59
CA LYS A 88 14.65 8.51 14.31
C LYS A 88 15.55 7.47 14.97
N GLN A 89 15.12 6.21 15.03
CA GLN A 89 15.96 5.13 15.54
C GLN A 89 17.22 4.97 14.66
N PRO A 90 18.42 4.82 15.25
CA PRO A 90 19.68 4.80 14.50
C PRO A 90 19.68 3.79 13.35
N GLY A 91 19.87 4.30 12.13
CA GLY A 91 19.97 3.49 10.91
C GLY A 91 18.65 2.96 10.34
N VAL A 92 17.51 3.11 11.02
CA VAL A 92 16.21 2.61 10.54
C VAL A 92 15.80 3.31 9.25
N PHE A 93 15.78 4.64 9.22
CA PHE A 93 15.43 5.40 8.02
C PHE A 93 16.31 5.02 6.81
N ARG A 94 17.64 4.90 7.02
CA ARG A 94 18.57 4.51 5.95
C ARG A 94 18.24 3.11 5.41
N LYS A 95 17.99 2.13 6.29
CA LYS A 95 17.63 0.77 5.88
C LYS A 95 16.32 0.74 5.09
N LEU A 96 15.30 1.48 5.54
CA LEU A 96 14.00 1.55 4.87
C LEU A 96 14.08 2.27 3.52
N PHE A 97 14.85 3.35 3.44
CA PHE A 97 15.05 4.09 2.19
C PHE A 97 15.79 3.23 1.14
N LEU A 98 16.87 2.55 1.55
CA LEU A 98 17.58 1.61 0.66
C LEU A 98 16.69 0.46 0.21
N MET A 99 15.83 -0.04 1.10
CA MET A 99 14.85 -1.06 0.75
C MET A 99 13.81 -0.53 -0.25
N GLY A 100 13.35 0.71 -0.10
CA GLY A 100 12.44 1.34 -1.05
C GLY A 100 13.09 1.57 -2.42
N LEU A 101 14.37 1.95 -2.46
CA LEU A 101 15.14 2.02 -3.71
C LEU A 101 15.28 0.64 -4.37
N LEU A 102 15.55 -0.41 -3.59
CA LEU A 102 15.57 -1.77 -4.12
C LEU A 102 14.20 -2.18 -4.68
N TYR A 103 13.12 -1.87 -3.97
CA TYR A 103 11.76 -2.12 -4.44
C TYR A 103 11.47 -1.41 -5.76
N ALA A 104 11.85 -0.13 -5.88
CA ALA A 104 11.73 0.64 -7.12
C ALA A 104 12.55 0.02 -8.25
N ALA A 105 13.81 -0.34 -7.99
CA ALA A 105 14.71 -0.92 -8.98
C ALA A 105 14.21 -2.28 -9.49
N VAL A 106 13.76 -3.16 -8.59
CA VAL A 106 13.22 -4.48 -8.97
C VAL A 106 11.89 -4.32 -9.72
N SER A 107 11.01 -3.41 -9.31
CA SER A 107 9.75 -3.14 -10.00
C SER A 107 9.98 -2.55 -11.39
N LEU A 108 10.95 -1.64 -11.54
CA LEU A 108 11.32 -1.08 -12.83
C LEU A 108 11.96 -2.14 -13.74
N ALA A 109 12.88 -2.95 -13.22
CA ALA A 109 13.48 -4.05 -13.97
C ALA A 109 12.42 -5.06 -14.44
N ALA A 110 11.46 -5.40 -13.58
CA ALA A 110 10.30 -6.21 -13.93
C ALA A 110 9.45 -5.57 -15.04
N GLY A 111 9.19 -4.27 -14.97
CA GLY A 111 8.50 -3.52 -16.02
C GLY A 111 9.26 -3.58 -17.35
N LEU A 112 10.56 -3.27 -17.34
CA LEU A 112 11.37 -3.33 -18.55
C LEU A 112 11.41 -4.74 -19.15
N ALA A 113 11.63 -5.77 -18.32
CA ALA A 113 11.68 -7.16 -18.77
C ALA A 113 10.34 -7.64 -19.37
N THR A 114 9.21 -7.13 -18.89
CA THR A 114 7.88 -7.54 -19.36
C THR A 114 7.38 -6.74 -20.55
N PHE A 115 7.68 -5.43 -20.63
CA PHE A 115 7.16 -4.56 -21.69
C PHE A 115 8.11 -4.41 -22.90
N LEU A 116 9.44 -4.45 -22.72
CA LEU A 116 10.38 -4.30 -23.85
C LEU A 116 10.18 -5.33 -24.97
N PRO A 117 9.92 -6.62 -24.69
CA PRO A 117 9.69 -7.61 -25.75
C PRO A 117 8.45 -7.31 -26.61
N PHE A 118 7.49 -6.54 -26.09
CA PHE A 118 6.25 -6.18 -26.77
C PHE A 118 6.29 -4.78 -27.42
N SER A 119 7.44 -4.09 -27.41
CA SER A 119 7.60 -2.72 -27.92
C SER A 119 7.22 -2.56 -29.40
N ALA A 120 7.50 -3.56 -30.24
CA ALA A 120 7.11 -3.56 -31.64
C ALA A 120 5.58 -3.67 -31.81
N ALA A 121 4.94 -4.59 -31.08
CA ALA A 121 3.48 -4.76 -31.09
C ALA A 121 2.77 -3.51 -30.56
N PHE A 122 3.34 -2.84 -29.55
CA PHE A 122 2.83 -1.57 -29.04
C PHE A 122 2.94 -0.44 -30.08
N SER A 123 4.10 -0.29 -30.73
CA SER A 123 4.30 0.71 -31.80
C SER A 123 3.34 0.49 -32.97
N GLU A 124 3.10 -0.76 -33.35
CA GLU A 124 2.16 -1.11 -34.41
C GLU A 124 0.71 -0.85 -33.99
N GLY A 125 0.34 -1.22 -32.76
CA GLY A 125 -0.98 -0.90 -32.21
C GLY A 125 -1.25 0.61 -32.19
N MET A 126 -0.24 1.42 -31.84
CA MET A 126 -0.32 2.89 -31.89
C MET A 126 -0.51 3.41 -33.32
N ARG A 127 0.16 2.81 -34.31
CA ARG A 127 0.01 3.16 -35.72
C ARG A 127 -1.41 2.88 -36.22
N ILE A 128 -1.93 1.68 -35.95
CA ILE A 128 -3.29 1.28 -36.33
C ILE A 128 -4.32 2.16 -35.61
N ALA A 129 -4.14 2.41 -34.33
CA ALA A 129 -5.03 3.25 -33.53
C ALA A 129 -5.16 4.69 -34.06
N SER A 130 -4.08 5.24 -34.61
CA SER A 130 -4.09 6.55 -35.27
C SER A 130 -4.92 6.54 -36.57
N ILE A 131 -4.89 5.44 -37.33
CA ILE A 131 -5.63 5.29 -38.59
C ILE A 131 -7.11 5.05 -38.32
N GLU A 132 -7.42 4.17 -37.37
CA GLU A 132 -8.78 3.70 -37.09
C GLU A 132 -9.52 4.55 -36.05
N ASN A 133 -8.83 5.54 -35.46
CA ASN A 133 -9.33 6.36 -34.36
C ASN A 133 -9.93 5.51 -33.21
N SER A 134 -9.31 4.36 -32.95
CA SER A 134 -9.72 3.36 -31.96
C SER A 134 -8.53 2.95 -31.10
N MET A 135 -8.73 2.86 -29.79
CA MET A 135 -7.69 2.41 -28.85
C MET A 135 -7.61 0.88 -28.73
N GLU A 136 -8.52 0.14 -29.34
CA GLU A 136 -8.58 -1.32 -29.25
C GLU A 136 -7.26 -2.02 -29.64
N PRO A 137 -6.59 -1.66 -30.76
CA PRO A 137 -5.32 -2.27 -31.14
C PRO A 137 -4.21 -2.07 -30.09
N VAL A 138 -4.17 -0.90 -29.44
CA VAL A 138 -3.22 -0.60 -28.36
C VAL A 138 -3.51 -1.44 -27.12
N LEU A 139 -4.78 -1.55 -26.73
CA LEU A 139 -5.20 -2.35 -25.58
C LEU A 139 -4.90 -3.84 -25.79
N MET A 140 -5.11 -4.36 -27.00
CA MET A 140 -4.75 -5.73 -27.35
C MET A 140 -3.24 -5.97 -27.24
N ALA A 141 -2.42 -5.05 -27.76
CA ALA A 141 -0.96 -5.15 -27.67
C ALA A 141 -0.43 -5.09 -26.22
N LEU A 142 -1.10 -4.34 -25.34
CA LEU A 142 -0.73 -4.21 -23.93
C LEU A 142 -1.23 -5.36 -23.05
N ARG A 143 -2.21 -6.15 -23.50
CA ARG A 143 -2.86 -7.16 -22.65
C ARG A 143 -1.88 -8.19 -22.08
N ALA A 144 -1.07 -8.80 -22.92
CA ALA A 144 -0.09 -9.81 -22.50
C ALA A 144 0.96 -9.25 -21.52
N PRO A 145 1.70 -8.15 -21.84
CA PRO A 145 2.68 -7.61 -20.92
C PRO A 145 2.07 -7.12 -19.60
N LEU A 146 0.85 -6.56 -19.62
CA LEU A 146 0.15 -6.16 -18.38
C LEU A 146 -0.15 -7.35 -17.47
N ILE A 147 -0.62 -8.47 -18.02
CA ILE A 147 -0.90 -9.67 -17.21
C ILE A 147 0.39 -10.22 -16.60
N ILE A 148 1.45 -10.35 -17.42
CA ILE A 148 2.75 -10.86 -16.96
C ILE A 148 3.33 -9.94 -15.88
N PHE A 149 3.33 -8.63 -16.11
CA PHE A 149 3.78 -7.64 -15.14
C PHE A 149 2.96 -7.70 -13.85
N THR A 150 1.64 -7.85 -13.94
CA THR A 150 0.77 -7.95 -12.77
C THR A 150 1.13 -9.16 -11.91
N ILE A 151 1.34 -10.34 -12.52
CA ILE A 151 1.73 -11.56 -11.79
C ILE A 151 3.09 -11.35 -11.11
N LEU A 152 4.07 -10.81 -11.83
CA LEU A 152 5.41 -10.55 -11.30
C LEU A 152 5.38 -9.50 -10.18
N TYR A 153 4.60 -8.44 -10.35
CA TYR A 153 4.43 -7.38 -9.36
C TYR A 153 3.74 -7.87 -8.09
N ILE A 154 2.77 -8.80 -8.17
CA ILE A 154 2.18 -9.44 -6.99
C ILE A 154 3.25 -10.16 -6.16
N VAL A 155 4.18 -10.85 -6.82
CA VAL A 155 5.30 -11.52 -6.14
C VAL A 155 6.24 -10.51 -5.48
N ILE A 156 6.59 -9.44 -6.19
CA ILE A 156 7.44 -8.36 -5.66
C ILE A 156 6.74 -7.70 -4.46
N ALA A 157 5.46 -7.34 -4.59
CA ALA A 157 4.68 -6.75 -3.51
C ALA A 157 4.63 -7.67 -2.28
N ALA A 158 4.42 -8.98 -2.46
CA ALA A 158 4.42 -9.95 -1.37
C ALA A 158 5.78 -10.02 -0.63
N LEU A 159 6.90 -9.93 -1.36
CA LEU A 159 8.24 -9.90 -0.75
C LEU A 159 8.46 -8.65 0.10
N PHE A 160 7.90 -7.51 -0.29
CA PHE A 160 8.12 -6.24 0.42
C PHE A 160 7.01 -5.87 1.40
N TRP A 161 5.85 -6.53 1.38
CA TRP A 161 4.67 -6.16 2.15
C TRP A 161 4.92 -5.99 3.66
N TYR A 162 5.56 -6.97 4.30
CA TYR A 162 5.90 -6.96 5.72
C TYR A 162 7.38 -6.64 5.99
N ALA A 163 8.21 -6.55 4.95
CA ALA A 163 9.64 -6.30 5.13
C ALA A 163 9.97 -5.02 5.93
N PRO A 164 9.27 -3.87 5.77
CA PRO A 164 9.58 -2.65 6.54
C PRO A 164 9.48 -2.85 8.04
N VAL A 165 8.39 -3.48 8.49
CA VAL A 165 8.12 -3.70 9.91
C VAL A 165 9.05 -4.77 10.49
N LEU A 166 9.35 -5.81 9.72
CA LEU A 166 10.29 -6.85 10.10
C LEU A 166 11.72 -6.33 10.28
N VAL A 167 12.17 -5.43 9.42
CA VAL A 167 13.48 -4.78 9.58
C VAL A 167 13.47 -3.80 10.75
N ALA A 168 12.42 -2.98 10.88
CA ALA A 168 12.39 -1.90 11.86
C ALA A 168 12.12 -2.35 13.29
N TRP A 169 11.17 -3.27 13.51
CA TRP A 169 10.78 -3.70 14.86
C TRP A 169 11.54 -4.93 15.35
N HIS A 170 12.01 -5.78 14.44
CA HIS A 170 12.69 -7.03 14.79
C HIS A 170 14.15 -7.08 14.38
N GLY A 171 14.68 -6.01 13.79
CA GLY A 171 16.10 -5.90 13.45
C GLY A 171 16.59 -6.91 12.42
N LEU A 172 15.68 -7.54 11.65
CA LEU A 172 16.05 -8.56 10.66
C LEU A 172 16.92 -7.98 9.54
N ARG A 173 17.79 -8.84 8.97
CA ARG A 173 18.50 -8.51 7.72
C ARG A 173 17.49 -8.43 6.59
N LEU A 174 17.75 -7.57 5.59
CA LEU A 174 16.84 -7.34 4.47
C LEU A 174 16.41 -8.64 3.78
N THR A 175 17.35 -9.53 3.46
CA THR A 175 17.06 -10.81 2.80
C THR A 175 16.15 -11.71 3.64
N GLN A 176 16.36 -11.75 4.96
CA GLN A 176 15.51 -12.50 5.88
C GLN A 176 14.11 -11.89 5.96
N ALA A 177 14.01 -10.55 6.01
CA ALA A 177 12.73 -9.85 6.03
C ALA A 177 11.91 -10.08 4.76
N LEU A 178 12.55 -10.05 3.58
CA LEU A 178 11.91 -10.36 2.29
C LEU A 178 11.42 -11.81 2.26
N PHE A 179 12.25 -12.76 2.72
CA PHE A 179 11.87 -14.17 2.81
C PHE A 179 10.65 -14.38 3.72
N PHE A 180 10.69 -13.87 4.96
CA PHE A 180 9.58 -14.01 5.89
C PHE A 180 8.31 -13.31 5.41
N SER A 181 8.43 -12.13 4.78
CA SER A 181 7.29 -11.44 4.16
C SER A 181 6.66 -12.25 3.03
N GLY A 182 7.48 -12.79 2.12
CA GLY A 182 7.01 -13.63 1.02
C GLY A 182 6.28 -14.88 1.52
N ILE A 183 6.88 -15.60 2.47
CA ILE A 183 6.24 -16.78 3.09
C ILE A 183 4.97 -16.41 3.83
N ALA A 184 4.94 -15.28 4.56
CA ALA A 184 3.75 -14.81 5.25
C ALA A 184 2.61 -14.50 4.28
N CYS A 185 2.89 -13.83 3.17
CA CYS A 185 1.90 -13.54 2.13
C CYS A 185 1.44 -14.82 1.41
N TRP A 186 2.36 -15.73 1.09
CA TRP A 186 2.04 -17.00 0.42
C TRP A 186 1.10 -17.88 1.27
N ARG A 187 1.39 -17.99 2.58
CA ARG A 187 0.55 -18.72 3.53
C ARG A 187 -0.85 -18.12 3.66
N ASN A 188 -0.99 -16.82 3.47
CA ASN A 188 -2.23 -16.06 3.67
C ASN A 188 -2.83 -15.52 2.36
N LYS A 189 -2.49 -16.08 1.19
CA LYS A 189 -2.91 -15.58 -0.13
C LYS A 189 -4.43 -15.41 -0.29
N TRP A 190 -5.23 -16.26 0.34
CA TRP A 190 -6.69 -16.17 0.28
C TRP A 190 -7.24 -15.02 1.13
N ALA A 191 -6.64 -14.75 2.29
CA ALA A 191 -6.96 -13.55 3.06
C ALA A 191 -6.58 -12.28 2.28
N PHE A 192 -5.41 -12.28 1.61
CA PHE A 192 -5.02 -11.19 0.71
C PHE A 192 -5.95 -11.01 -0.48
N LEU A 193 -6.46 -12.10 -1.07
CA LEU A 193 -7.43 -12.03 -2.16
C LEU A 193 -8.74 -11.36 -1.69
N VAL A 194 -9.27 -11.76 -0.53
CA VAL A 194 -10.47 -11.14 0.06
C VAL A 194 -10.20 -9.67 0.45
N TYR A 195 -9.01 -9.38 0.97
CA TYR A 195 -8.59 -8.01 1.30
C TYR A 195 -8.57 -7.12 0.05
N ALA A 196 -7.96 -7.60 -1.04
CA ALA A 196 -7.93 -6.89 -2.31
C ALA A 196 -9.34 -6.70 -2.91
N ALA A 197 -10.16 -7.77 -2.91
CA ALA A 197 -11.55 -7.71 -3.37
C ALA A 197 -12.38 -6.71 -2.55
N THR A 198 -12.17 -6.64 -1.24
CA THR A 198 -12.85 -5.67 -0.36
C THR A 198 -12.52 -4.23 -0.79
N TRP A 199 -11.25 -3.92 -1.04
CA TRP A 199 -10.85 -2.59 -1.49
C TRP A 199 -11.35 -2.23 -2.88
N VAL A 200 -11.38 -3.20 -3.80
CA VAL A 200 -12.01 -3.02 -5.12
C VAL A 200 -13.50 -2.69 -4.96
N LEU A 201 -14.23 -3.43 -4.12
CA LEU A 201 -15.65 -3.15 -3.87
C LEU A 201 -15.89 -1.78 -3.24
N ILE A 202 -15.02 -1.35 -2.31
CA ILE A 202 -15.09 0.00 -1.73
C ILE A 202 -14.86 1.08 -2.80
N ALA A 203 -13.86 0.90 -3.68
CA ALA A 203 -13.60 1.84 -4.77
C ALA A 203 -14.79 1.92 -5.75
N LEU A 204 -15.30 0.77 -6.20
CA LEU A 204 -16.48 0.69 -7.07
C LEU A 204 -17.71 1.32 -6.42
N PHE A 205 -17.87 1.16 -5.10
CA PHE A 205 -18.96 1.78 -4.36
C PHE A 205 -18.84 3.32 -4.33
N LEU A 206 -17.63 3.86 -4.13
CA LEU A 206 -17.40 5.31 -4.19
C LEU A 206 -17.68 5.86 -5.59
N ASP A 207 -17.24 5.14 -6.63
CA ASP A 207 -17.49 5.53 -8.02
C ASP A 207 -18.99 5.45 -8.38
N LEU A 208 -19.69 4.43 -7.89
CA LEU A 208 -21.15 4.34 -8.03
C LEU A 208 -21.84 5.54 -7.38
N CYS A 209 -21.44 5.92 -6.16
CA CYS A 209 -22.00 7.10 -5.48
C CYS A 209 -21.76 8.38 -6.30
N SER A 210 -20.56 8.54 -6.87
CA SER A 210 -20.22 9.66 -7.75
C SER A 210 -21.08 9.68 -9.03
N GLY A 211 -21.27 8.52 -9.67
CA GLY A 211 -22.15 8.36 -10.83
C GLY A 211 -23.62 8.68 -10.53
N LEU A 212 -24.12 8.30 -9.34
CA LEU A 212 -25.46 8.64 -8.90
C LEU A 212 -25.63 10.16 -8.69
N LEU A 213 -24.63 10.86 -8.15
CA LEU A 213 -24.67 12.32 -8.04
C LEU A 213 -24.79 12.99 -9.42
N VAL A 214 -24.05 12.49 -10.41
CA VAL A 214 -24.16 12.98 -11.80
C VAL A 214 -25.55 12.69 -12.38
N ALA A 215 -26.09 11.50 -12.15
CA ALA A 215 -27.45 11.14 -12.59
C ALA A 215 -28.54 12.02 -11.94
N LEU A 216 -28.30 12.53 -10.73
CA LEU A 216 -29.18 13.49 -10.04
C LEU A 216 -29.03 14.94 -10.56
N GLY A 217 -28.17 15.18 -11.55
CA GLY A 217 -28.01 16.49 -12.21
C GLY A 217 -26.81 17.31 -11.74
N LEU A 218 -25.93 16.77 -10.87
CA LEU A 218 -24.67 17.45 -10.55
C LEU A 218 -23.70 17.36 -11.74
N SER A 219 -22.85 18.38 -11.89
CA SER A 219 -21.77 18.30 -12.87
C SER A 219 -20.75 17.21 -12.49
N PRO A 220 -20.12 16.52 -13.47
CA PRO A 220 -19.08 15.53 -13.19
C PRO A 220 -17.93 16.09 -12.33
N GLN A 221 -17.57 17.35 -12.53
CA GLN A 221 -16.53 18.03 -11.73
C GLN A 221 -16.96 18.20 -10.27
N LEU A 222 -18.22 18.57 -10.01
CA LEU A 222 -18.72 18.70 -8.64
C LEU A 222 -18.85 17.34 -7.96
N ALA A 223 -19.38 16.32 -8.65
CA ALA A 223 -19.48 14.96 -8.11
C ALA A 223 -18.11 14.38 -7.72
N SER A 224 -17.11 14.51 -8.60
CA SER A 224 -15.73 14.09 -8.31
C SER A 224 -15.09 14.89 -7.17
N THR A 225 -15.35 16.20 -7.08
CA THR A 225 -14.86 17.03 -5.95
C THR A 225 -15.45 16.58 -4.62
N LEU A 226 -16.74 16.24 -4.58
CA LEU A 226 -17.41 15.74 -3.38
C LEU A 226 -16.91 14.34 -2.96
N GLN A 227 -16.40 13.54 -3.90
CA GLN A 227 -15.85 12.21 -3.63
C GLN A 227 -14.48 12.26 -2.92
N ILE A 228 -13.67 13.32 -3.14
CA ILE A 228 -12.32 13.48 -2.59
C ILE A 228 -12.22 13.17 -1.08
N PRO A 229 -13.01 13.79 -0.18
CA PRO A 229 -12.90 13.51 1.25
C PRO A 229 -13.20 12.05 1.60
N PHE A 230 -14.11 11.39 0.89
CA PHE A 230 -14.41 9.98 1.11
C PHE A 230 -13.26 9.08 0.65
N THR A 231 -12.62 9.41 -0.48
CA THR A 231 -11.41 8.72 -0.95
C THR A 231 -10.26 8.87 0.04
N ILE A 232 -10.05 10.06 0.60
CA ILE A 232 -9.01 10.30 1.62
C ILE A 232 -9.34 9.52 2.90
N ALA A 233 -10.60 9.50 3.34
CA ALA A 233 -11.02 8.72 4.49
C ALA A 233 -10.80 7.20 4.26
N ALA A 234 -11.15 6.70 3.08
CA ALA A 234 -10.90 5.31 2.69
C ALA A 234 -9.40 4.97 2.68
N ALA A 235 -8.55 5.88 2.18
CA ALA A 235 -7.10 5.74 2.28
C ALA A 235 -6.60 5.72 3.74
N GLY A 236 -7.19 6.53 4.61
CA GLY A 236 -6.90 6.48 6.06
C GLY A 236 -7.22 5.12 6.67
N VAL A 237 -8.37 4.54 6.32
CA VAL A 237 -8.77 3.18 6.72
C VAL A 237 -7.80 2.13 6.16
N PHE A 238 -7.34 2.30 4.92
CA PHE A 238 -6.35 1.41 4.28
C PHE A 238 -5.00 1.41 5.00
N TYR A 239 -4.49 2.58 5.39
CA TYR A 239 -3.28 2.65 6.21
C TYR A 239 -3.51 2.01 7.60
N CYS A 240 -4.71 2.15 8.16
CA CYS A 240 -5.05 1.55 9.44
C CYS A 240 -5.10 0.01 9.40
N SER A 241 -5.54 -0.59 8.29
CA SER A 241 -5.67 -2.05 8.18
C SER A 241 -4.33 -2.78 8.08
N PHE A 242 -3.23 -2.08 7.82
CA PHE A 242 -1.88 -2.69 7.83
C PHE A 242 -1.52 -3.28 9.21
N TYR A 243 -1.95 -2.63 10.29
CA TYR A 243 -1.56 -3.03 11.63
C TYR A 243 -2.30 -4.29 12.12
N PRO A 244 -3.65 -4.41 11.99
CA PRO A 244 -4.37 -5.67 12.21
C PRO A 244 -3.89 -6.81 11.29
N SER A 245 -3.56 -6.50 10.03
CA SER A 245 -2.98 -7.48 9.10
C SER A 245 -1.65 -8.03 9.62
N TYR A 246 -0.75 -7.15 10.05
CA TYR A 246 0.54 -7.54 10.61
C TYR A 246 0.41 -8.34 11.91
N THR A 247 -0.39 -7.85 12.88
CA THR A 247 -0.52 -8.50 14.20
C THR A 247 -1.14 -9.88 14.09
N SER A 248 -2.19 -10.04 13.28
CA SER A 248 -2.82 -11.35 13.07
C SER A 248 -1.92 -12.34 12.32
N VAL A 249 -1.19 -11.89 11.30
CA VAL A 249 -0.29 -12.76 10.51
C VAL A 249 0.92 -13.23 11.32
N PHE A 250 1.46 -12.39 12.20
CA PHE A 250 2.62 -12.74 13.03
C PHE A 250 2.25 -13.15 14.46
N GLY A 251 0.96 -13.30 14.78
CA GLY A 251 0.48 -13.75 16.09
C GLY A 251 0.85 -12.83 17.24
N ILE A 252 0.94 -11.52 16.99
CA ILE A 252 1.33 -10.54 18.01
C ILE A 252 0.11 -10.17 18.85
N ASN A 253 -0.04 -10.83 19.99
CA ASN A 253 -0.94 -10.41 21.06
C ASN A 253 -0.25 -9.27 21.83
N SER A 254 -0.65 -8.01 21.65
CA SER A 254 -0.18 -6.93 22.54
C SER A 254 -1.20 -6.70 23.65
N PRO A 255 -0.79 -6.88 24.91
CA PRO A 255 -0.68 -5.70 25.76
C PRO A 255 0.68 -5.69 26.46
N SER A 256 1.74 -5.25 25.78
CA SER A 256 3.04 -5.00 26.40
C SER A 256 3.33 -3.50 26.47
N PRO A 257 3.57 -2.91 27.67
CA PRO A 257 3.67 -1.45 27.88
C PRO A 257 4.94 -0.78 27.31
N ASN A 258 5.95 -1.56 26.91
CA ASN A 258 7.21 -1.01 26.40
C ASN A 258 7.07 -0.66 24.90
N LEU A 259 6.41 0.46 24.63
CA LEU A 259 6.10 0.93 23.28
C LEU A 259 7.15 1.90 22.71
N ASP A 260 8.08 2.37 23.53
CA ASP A 260 9.05 3.41 23.15
C ASP A 260 10.50 2.89 22.99
N ASN A 261 10.78 1.64 23.39
CA ASN A 261 12.09 1.03 23.26
C ASN A 261 12.02 -0.21 22.37
N GLY A 262 12.75 -0.21 21.25
CA GLY A 262 12.87 -1.32 20.31
C GLY A 262 13.65 -2.53 20.85
N HIS A 263 13.31 -3.01 22.04
CA HIS A 263 13.83 -4.24 22.62
C HIS A 263 12.66 -5.12 23.06
N GLY A 264 12.18 -5.93 22.12
CA GLY A 264 11.21 -7.00 22.35
C GLY A 264 11.67 -8.28 21.67
N ALA A 265 12.94 -8.64 21.84
CA ALA A 265 13.45 -9.97 21.54
C ALA A 265 13.76 -10.64 22.88
N GLN A 266 12.78 -11.36 23.42
CA GLN A 266 12.96 -12.45 24.38
C GLN A 266 11.61 -13.15 24.59
N ALA A 267 11.36 -14.14 23.72
CA ALA A 267 10.71 -15.44 23.96
C ALA A 267 10.36 -16.05 22.58
#